data_AF-A0RPW2-F1
#
_entry.id   AF-A0RPW2-F1
#
_cell.length_a   1.000
_cell.length_b   1.000
_cell.length_c   1.000
_cell.angle_alpha   90.00
_cell.angle_beta   90.00
_cell.angle_gamma   90.00
#
_symmetry.space_group_name_H-M   'P 1'
#
loop_
_entity.id
_entity.type
_entity.pdbx_description
1 polymer ?
#
loop_
_entity_poly.entity_id
_entity_poly.type
_entity_poly.pdbx_seq_one_letter_code
_entity_poly.pdbx_strand_id
1 'polypeptide(L)'
;MTNEQFLEQLTTVAKFTQIYCDDHHKNEPKTISKFKTIYKGVNLDKFIEYNLCKECEHLLLYANERLQNCPHKEKPKCRKCPHICYEKNELKHIIKVMKSSGIKLGLSKIKSFFKS
;
A
#
# COMPACT_ATOMS: atom_id res chain seq x y z
N MET A 1 -2.49 13.08 8.31
CA MET A 1 -1.07 12.67 8.38
C MET A 1 -0.19 13.71 7.71
N THR A 2 1.09 13.76 8.06
CA THR A 2 2.14 14.61 7.44
C THR A 2 2.51 14.11 6.04
N ASN A 3 3.26 14.91 5.27
CA ASN A 3 3.76 14.50 3.95
C ASN A 3 4.67 13.27 4.03
N GLU A 4 5.53 13.22 5.05
CA GLU A 4 6.41 12.08 5.34
C GLU A 4 5.61 10.82 5.64
N GLN A 5 4.63 10.89 6.55
CA GLN A 5 3.75 9.76 6.86
C GLN A 5 2.95 9.25 5.66
N PHE A 6 2.54 10.16 4.77
CA PHE A 6 1.89 9.79 3.51
C PHE A 6 2.85 9.01 2.61
N LEU A 7 4.06 9.54 2.41
CA LEU A 7 5.08 8.94 1.56
C LEU A 7 5.51 7.55 2.07
N GLU A 8 5.74 7.40 3.38
CA GLU A 8 6.07 6.13 4.02
C GLU A 8 4.98 5.08 3.80
N GLN A 9 3.71 5.45 3.99
CA GLN A 9 2.58 4.54 3.81
C GLN A 9 2.42 4.14 2.35
N LEU A 10 2.50 5.09 1.42
CA LEU A 10 2.39 4.81 -0.01
C LEU A 10 3.54 3.93 -0.51
N THR A 11 4.77 4.19 -0.05
CA THR A 11 5.95 3.38 -0.36
C THR A 11 5.80 1.96 0.19
N THR A 12 5.27 1.83 1.40
CA THR A 12 4.97 0.52 1.99
C THR A 12 3.94 -0.24 1.18
N VAL A 13 2.86 0.42 0.76
CA VAL A 13 1.83 -0.18 -0.10
C VAL A 13 2.45 -0.63 -1.42
N ALA A 14 3.21 0.22 -2.11
CA ALA A 14 3.88 -0.13 -3.36
C ALA A 14 4.79 -1.36 -3.21
N LYS A 15 5.66 -1.37 -2.19
CA LYS A 15 6.56 -2.49 -1.91
C LYS A 15 5.81 -3.78 -1.63
N PHE A 16 4.75 -3.73 -0.83
CA PHE A 16 4.00 -4.92 -0.47
C PHE A 16 3.15 -5.43 -1.63
N THR A 17 2.61 -4.54 -2.45
CA THR A 17 1.92 -4.89 -3.69
C THR A 17 2.88 -5.55 -4.69
N GLN A 18 4.12 -5.05 -4.81
CA GLN A 18 5.17 -5.68 -5.63
C GLN A 18 5.46 -7.11 -5.16
N ILE A 19 5.74 -7.29 -3.87
CA ILE A 19 6.00 -8.61 -3.29
C ILE A 19 4.83 -9.57 -3.54
N TYR A 20 3.60 -9.10 -3.36
CA TYR A 20 2.42 -9.94 -3.58
C TYR A 20 2.28 -10.33 -5.05
N CYS A 21 2.41 -9.36 -5.97
CA CYS A 21 2.34 -9.60 -7.41
C CYS A 21 3.42 -10.60 -7.87
N ASP A 22 4.64 -10.47 -7.36
CA ASP A 22 5.76 -11.37 -7.70
C ASP A 22 5.56 -12.79 -7.15
N ASP A 23 4.91 -12.93 -6.00
CA ASP A 23 4.70 -14.22 -5.37
C ASP A 23 3.45 -14.95 -5.91
N HIS A 24 2.37 -14.21 -6.20
CA HIS A 24 1.05 -14.78 -6.53
C HIS A 24 0.73 -14.72 -8.03
N HIS A 25 1.24 -13.72 -8.75
CA HIS A 25 0.91 -13.43 -10.15
C HIS A 25 2.16 -13.53 -11.04
N LYS A 26 2.91 -14.64 -10.91
CA LYS A 26 4.19 -14.86 -11.60
C LYS A 26 4.08 -14.87 -13.12
N ASN A 27 2.98 -15.42 -13.63
CA ASN A 27 2.76 -15.63 -15.07
C ASN A 27 1.99 -14.49 -15.72
N GLU A 28 1.52 -13.52 -14.94
CA GLU A 28 0.80 -12.37 -15.46
C GLU A 28 1.77 -11.38 -16.12
N PRO A 29 1.39 -10.75 -17.25
CA PRO A 29 2.19 -9.70 -17.84
C PRO A 29 2.30 -8.50 -16.88
N LYS A 30 3.52 -7.95 -16.77
CA LYS A 30 3.81 -6.82 -15.88
C LYS A 30 4.31 -5.63 -16.65
N THR A 31 3.95 -4.45 -16.17
CA THR A 31 4.37 -3.17 -16.75
C THR A 31 5.22 -2.42 -15.73
N ILE A 32 6.38 -1.98 -16.19
CA ILE A 32 7.24 -1.07 -15.43
C ILE A 32 6.70 0.34 -15.64
N SER A 33 6.37 1.01 -14.55
CA SER A 33 5.83 2.36 -14.57
C SER A 33 6.18 3.11 -13.30
N LYS A 34 5.93 4.42 -13.30
CA LYS A 34 6.11 5.28 -12.14
C LYS A 34 5.17 6.48 -12.15
N PHE A 35 4.84 6.98 -10.97
CA PHE A 35 4.11 8.24 -10.82
C PHE A 35 4.74 9.15 -9.76
N LYS A 36 4.54 10.47 -9.94
CA LYS A 36 4.96 11.48 -8.97
C LYS A 36 4.06 11.43 -7.74
N THR A 37 4.67 11.59 -6.58
CA THR A 37 3.95 11.69 -5.32
C THR A 37 3.42 13.12 -5.15
N ILE A 38 2.10 13.23 -5.18
CA ILE A 38 1.38 14.48 -4.93
C ILE A 38 0.47 14.23 -3.74
N TYR A 39 0.53 15.11 -2.74
CA TYR A 39 -0.32 15.01 -1.57
C TYR A 39 -0.84 16.39 -1.20
N LYS A 40 -2.17 16.51 -1.12
CA LYS A 40 -2.87 17.78 -0.84
C LYS A 40 -2.42 18.94 -1.74
N GLY A 41 -2.23 18.65 -3.04
CA GLY A 41 -1.79 19.62 -4.04
C GLY A 41 -0.29 19.95 -4.02
N VAL A 42 0.48 19.38 -3.08
CA VAL A 42 1.93 19.59 -3.00
C VAL A 42 2.65 18.43 -3.70
N ASN A 43 3.50 18.76 -4.67
CA ASN A 43 4.45 17.81 -5.24
C ASN A 43 5.58 17.56 -4.22
N LEU A 44 5.78 16.30 -3.84
CA LEU A 44 6.80 15.93 -2.84
C LEU A 44 8.17 15.63 -3.45
N ASP A 45 8.32 15.78 -4.77
CA ASP A 45 9.55 15.52 -5.54
C ASP A 45 10.10 14.09 -5.34
N LYS A 46 9.19 13.13 -5.18
CA LYS A 46 9.49 11.70 -5.11
C LYS A 46 8.62 10.94 -6.11
N PHE A 47 9.14 9.81 -6.57
CA PHE A 47 8.44 8.90 -7.47
C PHE A 47 8.16 7.57 -6.76
N ILE A 48 7.00 7.00 -7.03
CA ILE A 48 6.72 5.59 -6.75
C ILE A 48 6.92 4.83 -8.05
N GLU A 49 7.89 3.93 -8.06
CA GLU A 49 8.19 3.04 -9.18
C GLU A 49 7.70 1.63 -8.87
N TYR A 50 7.20 0.92 -9.88
CA TYR A 50 6.69 -0.44 -9.72
C TYR A 50 6.77 -1.24 -11.03
N ASN A 51 6.72 -2.56 -10.90
CA ASN A 51 6.60 -3.52 -11.99
C ASN A 51 5.46 -4.51 -11.68
N LEU A 52 4.23 -4.15 -12.03
CA LEU A 52 3.03 -4.85 -11.57
C LEU A 52 2.19 -5.35 -12.74
N CYS A 53 1.41 -6.40 -12.50
CA CYS A 53 0.31 -6.73 -13.40
C CYS A 53 -0.83 -5.72 -13.24
N LYS A 54 -1.75 -5.69 -14.21
CA LYS A 54 -2.87 -4.74 -14.26
C LYS A 54 -3.72 -4.70 -12.98
N GLU A 55 -3.97 -5.86 -12.36
CA GLU A 55 -4.75 -5.97 -11.13
C GLU A 55 -4.03 -5.31 -9.94
N CYS A 56 -2.73 -5.59 -9.79
CA CYS A 56 -1.94 -5.03 -8.69
C CYS A 56 -1.64 -3.54 -8.89
N GLU A 57 -1.46 -3.09 -10.14
CA GLU A 57 -1.36 -1.67 -10.49
C GLU A 57 -2.64 -0.91 -10.10
N HIS A 58 -3.82 -1.46 -10.45
CA HIS A 58 -5.10 -0.87 -10.06
C HIS A 58 -5.19 -0.68 -8.53
N LEU A 59 -4.85 -1.73 -7.76
CA LEU A 59 -4.86 -1.65 -6.30
C LEU A 59 -3.91 -0.57 -5.76
N LEU A 60 -2.70 -0.43 -6.32
CA LEU A 60 -1.73 0.58 -5.91
C LEU A 60 -2.25 1.99 -6.18
N LEU A 61 -2.80 2.24 -7.37
CA LEU A 61 -3.35 3.55 -7.75
C LEU A 61 -4.58 3.89 -6.92
N TYR A 62 -5.47 2.93 -6.69
CA TYR A 62 -6.62 3.08 -5.80
C TYR A 62 -6.18 3.42 -4.38
N ALA A 63 -5.18 2.70 -3.85
CA ALA A 63 -4.66 2.96 -2.52
C ALA A 63 -4.03 4.36 -2.39
N ASN A 64 -3.31 4.80 -3.41
CA ASN A 64 -2.76 6.16 -3.50
C ASN A 64 -3.88 7.21 -3.39
N GLU A 65 -4.95 7.07 -4.17
CA GLU A 65 -6.10 7.98 -4.14
C GLU A 65 -6.76 8.01 -2.74
N ARG A 66 -6.96 6.84 -2.11
CA ARG A 66 -7.56 6.77 -0.77
C ARG A 66 -6.66 7.35 0.31
N LEU A 67 -5.34 7.27 0.17
CA LEU A 67 -4.39 7.91 1.08
C LEU A 67 -4.38 9.43 0.92
N GLN A 68 -4.44 9.93 -0.32
CA GLN A 68 -4.51 11.37 -0.59
C GLN A 68 -5.73 12.03 0.05
N ASN A 69 -6.87 11.33 0.02
CA ASN A 69 -8.15 11.80 0.56
C ASN A 69 -8.40 11.42 2.03
N CYS A 70 -7.41 10.84 2.73
CA CYS A 70 -7.62 10.39 4.10
C CYS A 70 -7.77 11.58 5.08
N PRO A 71 -8.90 11.72 5.80
CA PRO A 71 -9.14 12.88 6.66
C PRO A 71 -8.36 12.81 7.98
N HIS A 72 -7.89 11.61 8.38
CA HIS A 72 -7.27 11.41 9.68
C HIS A 72 -5.89 12.08 9.79
N LYS A 73 -5.71 12.88 10.86
CA LYS A 73 -4.39 13.37 11.28
C LYS A 73 -3.52 12.19 11.73
N GLU A 74 -4.02 11.42 12.69
CA GLU A 74 -3.48 10.14 13.14
C GLU A 74 -4.29 8.99 12.53
N LYS A 75 -3.68 8.30 11.56
CA LYS A 75 -4.42 7.33 10.75
C LYS A 75 -4.47 5.96 11.44
N PRO A 76 -5.68 5.40 11.71
CA PRO A 76 -5.79 4.01 12.13
C PRO A 76 -5.48 3.07 10.95
N LYS A 77 -5.21 1.80 11.25
CA LYS A 77 -5.12 0.77 10.21
C LYS A 77 -6.43 0.74 9.41
N CYS A 78 -6.36 0.71 8.08
CA CYS A 78 -7.55 0.79 7.22
C CYS A 78 -8.65 -0.21 7.62
N ARG A 79 -8.29 -1.46 7.95
CA ARG A 79 -9.24 -2.50 8.41
C ARG A 79 -9.95 -2.22 9.75
N LYS A 80 -9.46 -1.25 10.52
CA LYS A 80 -10.02 -0.80 11.81
C LYS A 80 -10.46 0.66 11.76
N CYS A 81 -10.55 1.25 10.57
CA CYS A 81 -10.97 2.64 10.43
C CYS A 81 -12.47 2.74 10.75
N PRO A 82 -12.91 3.70 11.60
CA PRO A 82 -14.34 3.91 11.85
C PRO A 82 -15.09 4.40 10.61
N HIS A 83 -14.37 5.03 9.67
CA HIS A 83 -14.89 5.47 8.38
C HIS A 83 -14.13 4.76 7.26
N ILE A 84 -14.56 3.54 6.93
CA ILE A 84 -13.95 2.75 5.85
C ILE A 84 -14.18 3.46 4.52
N CYS A 85 -13.10 3.97 3.92
CA CYS A 85 -13.12 4.61 2.61
C CYS A 85 -12.82 3.66 1.43
N TYR A 86 -12.37 2.44 1.73
CA TYR A 86 -12.18 1.41 0.71
C TYR A 86 -13.50 0.73 0.39
N GLU A 87 -13.76 0.47 -0.88
CA GLU A 87 -14.81 -0.45 -1.27
C GLU A 87 -14.56 -1.84 -0.70
N LYS A 88 -15.63 -2.61 -0.49
CA LYS A 88 -15.56 -3.89 0.21
C LYS A 88 -14.58 -4.87 -0.42
N ASN A 89 -14.51 -4.92 -1.75
CA ASN A 89 -13.62 -5.83 -2.47
C ASN A 89 -12.18 -5.33 -2.42
N GLU A 90 -11.94 -4.04 -2.67
CA GLU A 90 -10.62 -3.42 -2.55
C GLU A 90 -10.05 -3.52 -1.12
N LEU A 91 -10.89 -3.37 -0.10
CA LEU A 91 -10.49 -3.55 1.29
C LEU A 91 -10.01 -4.97 1.57
N LYS A 92 -10.74 -5.98 1.08
CA LYS A 92 -10.31 -7.38 1.19
C LYS A 92 -9.00 -7.62 0.45
N HIS A 93 -8.87 -7.03 -0.75
CA HIS A 93 -7.69 -7.17 -1.58
C HIS A 93 -6.45 -6.57 -0.89
N ILE A 94 -6.51 -5.30 -0.46
CA ILE A 94 -5.38 -4.67 0.23
C ILE A 94 -5.02 -5.40 1.53
N ILE A 95 -6.00 -5.91 2.29
CA ILE A 95 -5.74 -6.72 3.49
C ILE A 95 -4.97 -7.99 3.14
N LYS A 96 -5.35 -8.66 2.04
CA LYS A 96 -4.67 -9.88 1.56
C LYS A 96 -3.22 -9.57 1.17
N VAL A 97 -2.99 -8.52 0.39
CA VAL A 97 -1.65 -8.05 0.01
C VAL A 97 -0.82 -7.74 1.25
N MET A 98 -1.34 -6.91 2.17
CA MET A 98 -0.62 -6.52 3.38
C MET A 98 -0.24 -7.72 4.25
N LYS A 99 -1.16 -8.69 4.42
CA LYS A 99 -0.93 -9.90 5.22
C LYS A 99 0.11 -10.81 4.57
N SER A 100 -0.05 -11.12 3.30
CA SER A 100 0.83 -12.03 2.56
C SER A 100 2.26 -11.52 2.54
N SER A 101 2.46 -10.27 2.12
CA SER A 101 3.77 -9.65 2.03
C SER A 101 4.43 -9.46 3.40
N GLY A 102 3.65 -9.16 4.44
CA GLY A 102 4.17 -9.09 5.82
C GLY A 102 4.63 -10.45 6.38
N ILE A 103 3.99 -11.55 5.98
CA ILE A 103 4.44 -12.92 6.32
C ILE A 103 5.72 -13.25 5.55
N LYS A 104 5.76 -12.94 4.25
CA LYS A 104 6.93 -13.17 3.38
C LYS A 104 8.18 -12.45 3.89
N LEU A 105 8.01 -11.22 4.40
CA LEU A 105 9.09 -10.42 4.99
C LEU A 105 9.41 -10.81 6.45
N GLY A 106 8.76 -11.82 7.03
CA GLY A 106 9.01 -12.26 8.41
C GLY A 106 8.54 -11.28 9.50
N LEU A 107 7.84 -10.19 9.15
CA LEU A 107 7.37 -9.17 10.10
C LEU A 107 6.35 -9.74 11.10
N SER A 108 5.72 -10.86 10.77
CA SER A 108 4.81 -11.58 11.66
C SER A 108 5.55 -12.23 12.85
N LYS A 109 6.83 -12.58 12.68
CA LYS A 109 7.68 -13.18 13.71
C LYS A 109 8.33 -12.14 14.63
N ILE A 110 8.51 -10.91 14.15
CA ILE A 110 9.13 -9.83 14.93
C ILE A 110 8.26 -9.43 16.13
N LYS A 111 6.93 -9.54 16.02
CA LYS A 111 6.00 -9.24 17.13
C LYS A 111 6.17 -10.11 18.37
N SER A 112 6.75 -11.31 18.26
CA SER A 112 7.02 -12.16 19.43
C SER A 112 8.32 -11.78 20.14
N PHE A 113 9.25 -11.08 19.46
CA PHE A 113 10.55 -10.71 20.02
C PHE A 113 10.52 -9.39 20.81
N PHE A 114 9.64 -8.45 20.46
CA PHE A 114 9.49 -7.17 21.18
C PHE A 114 8.36 -7.20 22.22
N LYS A 115 8.02 -8.39 22.73
CA LYS A 115 7.01 -8.59 23.77
C LYS A 115 7.64 -8.95 25.13
N SER A 116 8.89 -8.51 25.34
CA SER A 116 9.60 -8.54 26.62
C SER A 116 9.55 -7.18 27.28
#